data_AF-A0A3C2B6A2-F1
#
_entry.id   AF-A0A3C2B6A2-F1
#
_cell.length_a   1.000
_cell.length_b   1.000
_cell.length_c   1.000
_cell.angle_alpha   90.00
_cell.angle_beta   90.00
_cell.angle_gamma   90.00
#
_symmetry.space_group_name_H-M   'P 1'
#
loop_
_entity.id
_entity.type
_entity.pdbx_description
1 polymer ?
#
loop_
_entity_poly.entity_id
_entity_poly.type
_entity_poly.pdbx_seq_one_letter_code
_entity_poly.pdbx_strand_id
1 'polypeptide(L)' 'SLQPGLHATDRLNSLYGDNASEVAKGIPAQQLGDPSDFGRLCAMLCSDSARFVTGTSIPVDGGAYAGLQ' A
#
# COMPACT_ATOMS: atom_id res chain seq x y z
N SER A 1 6.95 -1.44 11.06
CA SER A 1 5.71 -2.08 10.59
C SER A 1 5.39 -1.56 9.20
N LEU A 2 4.75 -2.37 8.36
CA LEU A 2 4.24 -1.93 7.07
C LEU A 2 2.73 -1.68 7.18
N GLN A 3 2.26 -0.55 6.69
CA GLN A 3 0.86 -0.12 6.80
C GLN A 3 0.23 -0.05 5.42
N PRO A 4 -0.45 -1.12 4.97
CA PRO A 4 -1.06 -1.14 3.64
C PRO A 4 -2.25 -0.19 3.58
N GLY A 5 -2.34 0.56 2.49
CA GLY A 5 -3.60 1.16 2.06
C GLY A 5 -4.44 0.19 1.24
N LEU A 6 -5.27 0.73 0.37
CA LEU A 6 -6.16 -0.05 -0.49
C LEU A 6 -5.37 -0.72 -1.62
N HIS A 7 -5.19 -2.03 -1.51
CA HIS A 7 -4.59 -2.86 -2.54
C HIS A 7 -5.64 -3.78 -3.17
N ALA A 8 -5.51 -4.05 -4.47
CA ALA A 8 -6.41 -4.85 -5.30
C ALA A 8 -6.34 -6.35 -4.97
N THR A 9 -6.62 -6.70 -3.72
CA THR A 9 -6.76 -8.07 -3.22
C THR A 9 -8.14 -8.64 -3.55
N ASP A 10 -8.29 -9.96 -3.50
CA ASP A 10 -9.58 -10.63 -3.69
C ASP A 10 -10.68 -10.07 -2.78
N ARG A 11 -10.32 -9.74 -1.53
CA ARG A 11 -11.26 -9.12 -0.59
C ARG A 11 -11.70 -7.75 -1.07
N LEU A 12 -10.78 -6.91 -1.54
CA LEU A 12 -11.12 -5.57 -2.02
C LEU A 12 -11.95 -5.64 -3.32
N ASN A 13 -11.60 -6.56 -4.21
CA ASN A 13 -12.36 -6.82 -5.43
C ASN A 13 -13.79 -7.29 -5.11
N SER A 14 -13.98 -8.14 -4.08
CA SER A 14 -15.31 -8.57 -3.66
C SER A 14 -16.17 -7.45 -3.07
N LEU A 15 -15.54 -6.43 -2.47
CA LEU A 15 -16.23 -5.31 -1.81
C LEU A 15 -16.52 -4.15 -2.78
N TYR A 16 -15.62 -3.93 -3.74
CA TYR A 16 -15.62 -2.72 -4.57
C TYR A 16 -15.43 -3.00 -6.07
N GLY A 17 -15.51 -4.24 -6.54
CA GLY A 17 -15.17 -4.62 -7.93
C GLY A 17 -15.83 -3.73 -8.99
N ASP A 18 -17.12 -3.42 -8.83
CA ASP A 18 -17.85 -2.56 -9.76
C ASP A 18 -17.54 -1.06 -9.60
N ASN A 19 -16.97 -0.66 -8.46
CA ASN A 19 -16.69 0.72 -8.07
C ASN A 19 -15.19 1.00 -7.86
N ALA A 20 -14.30 0.10 -8.29
CA ALA A 20 -12.88 0.17 -7.98
C ALA A 20 -12.23 1.46 -8.52
N SER A 21 -12.70 1.94 -9.67
CA SER A 21 -12.26 3.23 -10.24
C SER A 21 -12.66 4.42 -9.39
N GLU A 22 -13.86 4.42 -8.81
CA GLU A 22 -14.32 5.51 -7.94
C GLU A 22 -13.57 5.51 -6.61
N VAL A 23 -13.31 4.33 -6.05
CA VAL A 23 -12.48 4.20 -4.84
C VAL A 23 -11.06 4.72 -5.10
N ALA A 24 -10.47 4.38 -6.25
CA ALA A 24 -9.14 4.84 -6.63
C ALA A 24 -9.02 6.37 -6.72
N LYS A 25 -10.08 7.09 -7.13
CA LYS A 25 -10.09 8.56 -7.18
C LYS A 25 -9.89 9.22 -5.81
N GLY A 26 -10.26 8.53 -4.73
CA GLY A 26 -10.04 8.99 -3.35
C GLY A 26 -8.59 8.87 -2.88
N ILE A 27 -7.72 8.18 -3.62
CA ILE A 27 -6.31 7.98 -3.31
C ILE A 27 -5.49 8.99 -4.12
N PRO A 28 -4.53 9.74 -3.55
CA PRO A 28 -3.72 10.68 -4.33
C PRO A 28 -2.97 10.05 -5.51
N ALA A 29 -2.52 8.80 -5.39
CA ALA A 29 -1.94 8.03 -6.49
C ALA A 29 -2.95 7.66 -7.60
N GLN A 30 -4.25 7.88 -7.40
CA GLN A 30 -5.35 7.62 -8.34
C GLN A 30 -5.45 6.16 -8.80
N GLN A 31 -4.91 5.24 -8.01
CA GLN A 31 -4.95 3.80 -8.28
C GLN A 31 -4.98 3.01 -6.97
N LEU A 32 -5.57 1.81 -7.02
CA LEU A 32 -5.37 0.81 -5.99
C LEU A 32 -3.95 0.25 -6.09
N GLY A 33 -3.33 -0.05 -4.95
CA GLY A 33 -2.01 -0.69 -4.95
C GLY A 33 -2.07 -2.13 -5.49
N ASP A 34 -1.01 -2.58 -6.17
CA ASP A 34 -0.83 -4.00 -6.48
C ASP A 34 -0.31 -4.73 -5.23
N PRO A 35 -0.99 -5.79 -4.73
CA PRO A 35 -0.49 -6.59 -3.61
C PRO A 35 0.96 -7.10 -3.81
N SER A 36 1.37 -7.32 -5.05
CA SER A 36 2.73 -7.75 -5.41
C SER A 36 3.76 -6.67 -5.10
N ASP A 37 3.43 -5.40 -5.29
CA ASP A 37 4.34 -4.28 -4.99
C ASP A 37 4.54 -4.13 -3.49
N PHE A 38 3.48 -4.33 -2.69
CA PHE A 38 3.61 -4.44 -1.23
C PHE A 38 4.57 -5.58 -0.84
N GLY A 39 4.41 -6.76 -1.45
CA GLY A 39 5.29 -7.91 -1.23
C GLY A 39 6.75 -7.64 -1.62
N ARG A 40 6.99 -6.90 -2.71
CA ARG A 40 8.34 -6.49 -3.14
C ARG A 40 8.99 -5.55 -2.12
N LEU A 41 8.23 -4.60 -1.55
CA LEU A 41 8.74 -3.75 -0.48
C LEU A 41 9.06 -4.56 0.78
N CYS A 42 8.19 -5.51 1.17
CA CYS A 42 8.50 -6.44 2.27
C CYS A 42 9.83 -7.15 2.03
N ALA A 43 10.02 -7.72 0.84
CA ALA A 43 11.24 -8.43 0.49
C ALA A 43 12.47 -7.51 0.51
N MET A 44 12.35 -6.27 0.03
CA MET A 44 13.42 -5.27 0.11
C MET A 44 13.79 -4.95 1.56
N LEU A 45 12.81 -4.80 2.45
CA LEU A 45 13.07 -4.58 3.88
C LEU A 45 13.77 -5.77 4.57
N CYS A 46 13.62 -6.98 4.03
CA CYS A 46 14.35 -8.16 4.50
C CYS A 46 15.76 -8.30 3.89
N SER A 47 16.16 -7.41 2.98
CA SER A 47 17.46 -7.46 2.30
C SER A 47 18.53 -6.61 2.98
N ASP A 48 19.79 -6.79 2.56
CA ASP A 48 20.93 -5.98 3.04
C ASP A 48 20.77 -4.47 2.77
N SER A 49 19.93 -4.10 1.80
CA SER A 49 19.61 -2.70 1.49
C SER A 49 18.90 -2.00 2.66
N ALA A 50 18.27 -2.75 3.57
CA ALA A 50 17.53 -2.23 4.72
C ALA A 50 18.28 -2.40 6.06
N ARG A 51 19.58 -2.72 6.07
CA ARG A 51 20.33 -3.10 7.30
C ARG A 51 20.27 -2.10 8.47
N PHE A 52 19.91 -0.85 8.21
CA PHE A 52 19.81 0.21 9.22
C PHE A 52 18.37 0.75 9.38
N VAL A 53 17.38 0.06 8.83
CA VAL A 53 15.96 0.41 8.93
C VAL A 53 15.35 -0.41 10.05
N THR A 54 15.03 0.22 11.18
CA THR A 54 14.37 -0.41 12.33
C THR A 54 13.51 0.60 13.08
N GLY A 55 12.52 0.10 13.84
CA GLY A 55 11.65 0.95 14.68
C GLY A 55 10.71 1.90 13.93
N THR A 56 10.62 1.79 12.61
CA THR A 56 9.81 2.69 11.78
C THR A 56 8.49 2.05 11.33
N SER A 57 7.49 2.90 11.08
CA SER A 57 6.22 2.53 10.45
C SER A 57 6.18 3.14 9.06
N ILE A 58 5.98 2.32 8.04
CA ILE A 58 6.06 2.75 6.64
C ILE A 58 4.67 2.58 6.02
N PRO A 59 3.96 3.68 5.66
CA PRO A 59 2.74 3.57 4.88
C PRO A 59 3.04 3.14 3.45
N VAL A 60 2.15 2.32 2.93
CA VAL A 60 2.17 1.87 1.54
C VAL A 60 0.74 2.03 1.03
N ASP A 61 0.31 3.27 0.85
CA ASP A 61 -1.12 3.58 0.73
C ASP A 61 -1.44 4.55 -0.41
N GLY A 62 -0.47 4.85 -1.27
CA GLY A 62 -0.65 5.80 -2.37
C GLY A 62 -0.94 7.23 -1.89
N GLY A 63 -0.59 7.56 -0.65
CA GLY A 63 -0.84 8.87 -0.03
C GLY A 63 -2.23 9.02 0.58
N ALA A 64 -2.99 7.92 0.75
CA ALA A 64 -4.34 7.99 1.31
C ALA A 64 -4.38 8.57 2.73
N TYR A 65 -3.34 8.33 3.54
CA TYR A 65 -3.19 8.96 4.84
C TYR A 65 -2.57 10.36 4.71
N ALA A 66 -3.36 11.38 5.07
CA ALA A 66 -2.99 12.79 4.93
C ALA A 66 -2.27 13.40 6.16
N GLY A 67 -1.90 12.61 7.17
CA GLY A 67 -1.20 13.10 8.36
C GLY A 67 0.29 13.36 8.10
N LEU A 68 0.98 13.97 9.07
CA LEU A 68 2.44 14.09 9.06
C LEU A 68 3.09 12.69 9.11
N GLN A 69 3.96 12.43 8.14
CA GLN A 69 4.76 11.22 7.97
C GLN A 69 6.20 11.46 8.43
#